data_AF-A0A8B0SIM7-F1
#
_entry.id   AF-A0A8B0SIM7-F1
#
_cell.length_a   1.000
_cell.length_b   1.000
_cell.length_c   1.000
_cell.angle_alpha   90.00
_cell.angle_beta   90.00
_cell.angle_gamma   90.00
#
_symmetry.space_group_name_H-M   'P 1'
#
loop_
_entity.id
_entity.type
_entity.pdbx_description
1 polymer ?
#
loop_
_entity_poly.entity_id
_entity_poly.type
_entity_poly.pdbx_seq_one_letter_code
_entity_poly.pdbx_strand_id
1 'polypeptide(L)' 'MDELAVRFHHQLVAIHPFPNGNGRHARLIADLLVQRLGMPRFSWGSVSLVDTGEVRSAYLEALRAADRHNMTLLLAFART' A
#
# COMPACT_ATOMS: atom_id res chain seq x y z
N MET A 1 2.70 -8.64 -11.11
CA MET A 1 3.44 -7.36 -11.03
C MET A 1 3.00 -6.56 -9.81
N ASP A 2 1.70 -6.33 -9.64
CA ASP A 2 1.15 -5.63 -8.48
C ASP A 2 1.56 -6.26 -7.15
N GLU A 3 1.45 -7.58 -7.03
CA GLU A 3 1.79 -8.27 -5.79
C GLU A 3 3.24 -8.07 -5.35
N LEU A 4 4.19 -8.06 -6.29
CA LEU A 4 5.58 -7.76 -5.99
C LEU A 4 5.73 -6.37 -5.37
N ALA A 5 5.15 -5.34 -6.00
CA ALA A 5 5.26 -3.97 -5.54
C ALA A 5 4.53 -3.73 -4.20
N VAL A 6 3.38 -4.36 -4.01
CA VAL A 6 2.60 -4.27 -2.76
C VAL A 6 3.28 -5.01 -1.61
N ARG A 7 3.89 -6.17 -1.84
CA ARG A 7 4.72 -6.86 -0.84
C ARG A 7 5.95 -6.04 -0.48
N PHE A 8 6.59 -5.41 -1.46
CA PHE A 8 7.72 -4.51 -1.22
C PHE A 8 7.33 -3.30 -0.37
N HIS A 9 6.19 -2.67 -0.66
CA HIS A 9 5.61 -1.62 0.19
C HIS A 9 5.37 -2.11 1.62
N HIS A 10 4.74 -3.27 1.80
CA HIS A 10 4.46 -3.84 3.13
C HIS A 10 5.75 -4.06 3.93
N GLN A 11 6.79 -4.60 3.30
CA GLN A 11 8.10 -4.79 3.94
C GLN A 11 8.76 -3.46 4.33
N LEU A 12 8.69 -2.43 3.48
CA LEU A 12 9.23 -1.11 3.80
C LEU A 12 8.49 -0.44 4.98
N VAL A 13 7.17 -0.61 5.05
CA VAL A 13 6.37 -0.15 6.19
C VAL A 13 6.81 -0.87 7.47
N ALA A 14 7.08 -2.18 7.40
CA ALA A 14 7.50 -2.98 8.55
C ALA A 14 8.91 -2.62 9.05
N ILE A 15 9.85 -2.32 8.15
CA ILE A 15 11.21 -1.87 8.53
C ILE A 15 11.16 -0.52 9.28
N HIS A 16 10.22 0.35 8.90
CA HIS A 16 9.97 1.64 9.55
C HIS A 16 11.24 2.52 9.77
N PRO A 17 12.02 2.83 8.70
CA PRO A 17 13.34 3.45 8.83
C PRO A 17 13.35 4.94 9.24
N PHE A 18 12.20 5.62 9.19
CA PHE A 18 12.10 7.05 9.51
C PHE A 18 11.25 7.30 10.76
N PRO A 19 11.47 8.40 11.50
CA PRO A 19 10.59 8.79 12.61
C PRO A 19 9.14 9.07 12.17
N ASN A 20 8.96 9.58 10.95
CA ASN A 20 7.65 9.90 10.37
C ASN A 20 7.64 9.68 8.86
N GLY A 21 6.47 9.39 8.30
CA GLY A 21 6.27 9.36 6.85
C GLY A 21 6.52 8.01 6.16
N ASN A 22 6.79 6.93 6.90
CA ASN A 22 7.06 5.59 6.34
C ASN A 22 5.98 5.12 5.35
N GLY A 23 4.70 5.32 5.67
CA GLY A 23 3.61 4.95 4.76
C GLY A 23 3.60 5.72 3.44
N ARG A 24 3.95 7.03 3.46
CA ARG A 24 4.06 7.83 2.22
C ARG A 24 5.26 7.41 1.39
N HIS A 25 6.39 7.19 2.06
CA HIS A 25 7.62 6.72 1.42
C HIS A 25 7.43 5.36 0.74
N ALA A 26 6.87 4.39 1.45
CA ALA A 26 6.67 3.04 0.93
C ALA A 26 5.69 3.00 -0.26
N ARG A 27 4.59 3.77 -0.21
CA ARG A 27 3.65 3.89 -1.33
C ARG A 27 4.31 4.47 -2.58
N LEU A 28 5.06 5.57 -2.43
CA LEU A 28 5.79 6.19 -3.53
C LEU A 28 6.78 5.21 -4.18
N ILE A 29 7.50 4.44 -3.37
CA ILE A 29 8.46 3.45 -3.89
C ILE A 29 7.73 2.32 -4.64
N ALA A 30 6.60 1.83 -4.14
CA ALA A 30 5.81 0.83 -4.84
C ALA A 30 5.21 1.36 -6.15
N ASP A 31 4.77 2.62 -6.19
CA ASP A 31 4.32 3.28 -7.42
C ASP A 31 5.44 3.35 -8.46
N LEU A 32 6.63 3.77 -8.05
CA LEU A 32 7.79 3.81 -8.96
C LEU A 32 8.17 2.42 -9.45
N LEU A 33 8.15 1.41 -8.57
CA LEU A 33 8.46 0.03 -8.95
C LEU A 33 7.45 -0.51 -9.97
N VAL A 34 6.14 -0.35 -9.74
CA VAL A 34 5.11 -0.87 -10.64
C VAL A 34 5.14 -0.13 -11.99
N GLN A 35 5.43 1.17 -11.99
CA GLN A 35 5.63 1.96 -13.21
C GLN A 35 6.86 1.52 -14.01
N ARG A 36 7.99 1.22 -13.35
CA ARG A 36 9.19 0.66 -14.01
C ARG A 36 8.94 -0.70 -14.63
N LEU A 37 7.91 -1.41 -14.16
CA LEU A 37 7.46 -2.68 -14.68
C LEU A 37 6.35 -2.55 -15.75
N GLY A 38 6.06 -1.33 -16.21
CA GLY A 38 5.10 -1.08 -17.30
C GLY A 38 3.63 -1.05 -16.86
N MET A 39 3.35 -1.04 -15.56
CA MET A 39 1.99 -1.04 -15.02
C MET A 39 1.60 0.37 -14.53
N PRO A 40 0.29 0.71 -14.48
CA PRO A 40 -0.15 1.98 -13.94
C PRO A 40 0.16 2.10 -12.44
N ARG A 41 0.34 3.35 -11.98
CA ARG A 41 0.48 3.68 -10.55
C ARG A 41 -0.73 3.18 -9.73
N PHE A 42 -0.53 2.90 -8.46
CA PHE A 42 -1.61 2.54 -7.55
C PHE A 42 -2.45 3.77 -7.18
N SER A 43 -3.68 3.53 -6.77
CA SER A 43 -4.60 4.57 -6.29
C SER A 43 -4.58 4.67 -4.76
N TRP A 44 -4.25 3.58 -4.06
CA TRP A 44 -4.16 3.56 -2.60
C TRP A 44 -5.44 4.07 -1.89
N GLY A 45 -6.61 3.78 -2.44
CA GLY A 45 -7.89 4.24 -1.92
C GLY A 45 -8.22 5.71 -2.25
N SER A 46 -7.43 6.40 -3.08
CA SER A 46 -7.63 7.81 -3.41
C SER A 46 -8.88 8.11 -4.25
N VAL A 47 -9.51 7.08 -4.84
CA VAL A 47 -10.74 7.25 -5.65
C VAL A 47 -11.98 7.30 -4.77
N SER A 48 -11.88 6.89 -3.50
CA SER A 48 -13.00 6.87 -2.57
C SER A 48 -13.31 8.29 -2.05
N LEU A 49 -14.50 8.82 -2.37
CA LEU A 49 -15.05 10.09 -1.83
C LEU A 49 -15.47 9.99 -0.35
N VAL A 50 -15.10 8.89 0.31
CA VAL A 50 -15.50 8.50 1.66
C VAL A 50 -14.58 9.17 2.69
N ASP A 51 -15.10 9.36 3.91
CA ASP A 51 -14.38 9.93 5.05
C ASP A 51 -12.94 9.40 5.15
N THR A 52 -11.98 10.33 5.26
CA THR A 52 -10.55 10.05 5.48
C THR A 52 -10.29 9.05 6.62
N GLY A 53 -11.18 8.99 7.63
CA GLY A 53 -11.12 8.01 8.72
C GLY A 53 -11.37 6.57 8.26
N GLU A 54 -12.31 6.35 7.36
CA GLU A 54 -12.65 5.01 6.85
C GLU A 54 -11.56 4.48 5.92
N VAL A 55 -11.05 5.30 5.00
CA VAL A 55 -9.94 4.94 4.11
C VAL A 55 -8.70 4.53 4.92
N ARG A 56 -8.40 5.30 5.98
CA ARG A 56 -7.29 4.97 6.89
C ARG A 56 -7.52 3.65 7.61
N SER A 57 -8.74 3.40 8.09
CA SER A 57 -9.08 2.19 8.82
C SER A 57 -8.96 0.95 7.92
N ALA A 58 -9.50 1.02 6.69
CA ALA A 58 -9.37 -0.05 5.70
C ALA A 58 -7.91 -0.34 5.33
N TYR A 59 -7.09 0.71 5.18
CA TYR A 59 -5.66 0.55 4.94
C TYR A 59 -4.94 -0.17 6.11
N LEU A 60 -5.24 0.21 7.35
CA LEU A 60 -4.66 -0.42 8.54
C LEU A 60 -5.12 -1.87 8.71
N GLU A 61 -6.38 -2.18 8.39
CA GLU A 61 -6.89 -3.54 8.37
C GLU A 61 -6.17 -4.40 7.32
N ALA A 62 -5.98 -3.86 6.12
CA ALA A 62 -5.26 -4.52 5.05
C ALA A 62 -3.80 -4.81 5.41
N LEU A 63 -3.11 -3.88 6.09
CA LEU A 63 -1.77 -4.11 6.61
C LEU A 63 -1.75 -5.22 7.68
N ARG A 64 -2.69 -5.20 8.63
CA ARG A 64 -2.78 -6.24 9.67
C ARG A 64 -3.03 -7.63 9.09
N ALA A 65 -3.80 -7.74 8.00
CA ALA A 65 -3.98 -8.99 7.28
C ALA A 65 -2.68 -9.43 6.57
N ALA A 66 -1.98 -8.48 5.94
CA ALA A 66 -0.70 -8.73 5.28
C ALA A 66 0.40 -9.15 6.27
N ASP A 67 0.38 -8.66 7.51
CA ASP A 67 1.27 -9.12 8.60
C ASP A 67 1.13 -10.63 8.88
N ARG A 68 -0.05 -11.21 8.59
CA ARG A 68 -0.32 -12.65 8.67
C ARG A 68 -0.17 -13.36 7.32
N HIS A 69 0.59 -12.77 6.40
CA HIS A 69 0.82 -13.23 5.02
C HIS A 69 -0.42 -13.26 4.12
N ASN A 70 -1.56 -12.73 4.56
CA ASN A 70 -2.75 -12.60 3.73
C ASN A 70 -2.75 -11.24 3.01
N MET A 71 -2.22 -11.22 1.78
CA MET A 71 -2.06 -10.00 0.99
C MET A 71 -3.34 -9.50 0.31
N THR A 72 -4.42 -10.30 0.31
CA THR A 72 -5.62 -10.07 -0.52
C THR A 72 -6.21 -8.68 -0.32
N LEU A 73 -6.39 -8.27 0.94
CA LEU A 73 -6.96 -6.96 1.27
C LEU A 73 -6.05 -5.81 0.84
N LEU A 74 -4.73 -5.97 0.99
CA LEU A 74 -3.77 -4.92 0.64
C LEU A 74 -3.62 -4.76 -0.87
N LEU A 75 -3.71 -5.86 -1.63
CA LEU A 75 -3.72 -5.83 -3.09
C LEU A 75 -4.97 -5.13 -3.63
N ALA A 76 -6.14 -5.47 -3.08
CA ALA A 76 -7.40 -4.82 -3.44
C ALA A 76 -7.33 -3.32 -3.12
N PHE A 77 -6.93 -2.96 -1.90
CA PHE A 77 -6.80 -1.58 -1.44
C PHE A 77 -5.88 -0.74 -2.35
N ALA A 78 -4.76 -1.30 -2.80
CA ALA A 78 -3.80 -0.58 -3.65
C ALA A 78 -4.41 -0.15 -5.01
N ARG A 79 -5.46 -0.83 -5.49
CA ARG A 79 -6.15 -0.53 -6.75
C ARG A 79 -7.53 0.09 -6.58
N THR A 80 -7.94 0.41 -5.34
CA THR A 80 -9.25 1.00 -5.02
C THR A 80 -9.26 2.51 -5.24
#